data_AF-A0A7J6SFT0-F1
#
_entry.id   AF-A0A7J6SFT0-F1
#
_cell.length_a   1.000
_cell.length_b   1.000
_cell.length_c   1.000
_cell.angle_alpha   90.00
_cell.angle_beta   90.00
_cell.angle_gamma   90.00
#
_symmetry.space_group_name_H-M   'P 1'
#
loop_
_entity.id
_entity.type
_entity.pdbx_description
1 polymer ?
#
loop_
_entity_poly.entity_id
_entity_poly.type
_entity_poly.pdbx_seq_one_letter_code
_entity_poly.pdbx_strand_id
1 'polypeptide(L)'
;ALAETSLRRIDDFTPQQLCLHCSSFARLNLAYEPIFDAIADRLGKAGEEALNIIALAPEDSDPLAVLSMTDPGAVYSARDVALAAYSFGKLEGVDATQQTPIVMSTTGGHRNDISAKAFDALAVLATLVLRDCTARELQMLATGFDRHRHHTPVEERKPFDSDLLRAMGAQAKRRIAQFSAESLVLFLRSFSNLCSNSPDRDELMDLLLSRVSSHLPRAVSTFK
;
A
#
# COMPACT_ATOMS: atom_id res chain seq x y z
N ALA A 1 20.55 15.08 -11.11
CA ALA A 1 19.82 15.93 -12.08
C ALA A 1 18.29 15.81 -11.97
N LEU A 2 17.64 14.76 -12.51
CA LEU A 2 16.16 14.67 -12.50
C LEU A 2 15.59 14.52 -11.08
N ALA A 3 16.13 13.59 -10.28
CA ALA A 3 15.67 13.36 -8.91
C ALA A 3 15.82 14.59 -8.01
N GLU A 4 16.93 15.32 -8.11
CA GLU A 4 17.17 16.57 -7.37
C GLU A 4 16.20 17.68 -7.81
N THR A 5 15.87 17.74 -9.10
CA THR A 5 14.90 18.73 -9.62
C THR A 5 13.49 18.40 -9.13
N SER A 6 13.11 17.12 -9.12
CA SER A 6 11.86 16.66 -8.54
C SER A 6 11.80 16.95 -7.04
N LEU A 7 12.89 16.74 -6.29
CA LEU A 7 12.97 17.04 -4.87
C LEU A 7 12.75 18.53 -4.59
N ARG A 8 13.37 19.43 -5.37
CA ARG A 8 13.18 20.89 -5.22
C ARG A 8 11.76 21.37 -5.48
N ARG A 9 10.94 20.57 -6.15
CA ARG A 9 9.56 20.90 -6.54
C ARG A 9 8.54 19.96 -5.91
N ILE A 10 8.94 19.22 -4.88
CA ILE A 10 8.09 18.16 -4.32
C ILE A 10 6.79 18.71 -3.73
N ASP A 11 6.81 19.94 -3.22
CA ASP A 11 5.63 20.63 -2.70
C ASP A 11 4.66 21.12 -3.79
N ASP A 12 5.12 21.24 -5.04
CA ASP A 12 4.27 21.58 -6.19
C ASP A 12 3.46 20.37 -6.68
N PHE A 13 3.80 19.15 -6.23
CA PHE A 13 3.19 17.93 -6.75
C PHE A 13 1.90 17.56 -6.03
N THR A 14 0.90 17.20 -6.83
CA THR A 14 -0.34 16.61 -6.33
C THR A 14 -0.08 15.20 -5.76
N PRO A 15 -0.96 14.66 -4.89
CA PRO A 15 -0.91 13.28 -4.41
C PRO A 15 -0.68 12.26 -5.53
N GLN A 16 -1.44 12.40 -6.63
CA GLN A 16 -1.30 11.56 -7.81
C GLN A 16 0.10 11.64 -8.42
N GLN A 17 0.65 12.85 -8.58
CA GLN A 17 1.99 13.06 -9.12
C GLN A 17 3.07 12.46 -8.22
N LEU A 18 2.93 12.57 -6.90
CA LEU A 18 3.84 11.94 -5.93
C LEU A 18 3.84 10.41 -6.07
N CYS A 19 2.66 9.79 -6.15
CA CYS A 19 2.55 8.34 -6.34
C CYS A 19 3.11 7.87 -7.69
N LEU A 20 2.91 8.65 -8.76
CA LEU A 20 3.51 8.38 -10.07
C LEU A 20 5.04 8.51 -10.06
N HIS A 21 5.59 9.49 -9.33
CA HIS A 21 7.02 9.60 -9.12
C HIS A 21 7.55 8.37 -8.41
N CYS A 22 6.96 8.01 -7.26
CA CYS A 22 7.31 6.81 -6.50
C CYS A 22 7.33 5.55 -7.39
N SER A 23 6.29 5.36 -8.21
CA SER A 23 6.22 4.25 -9.16
C SER A 23 7.30 4.29 -10.23
N SER A 24 7.62 5.47 -10.77
CA SER A 24 8.63 5.62 -11.80
C SER A 24 10.02 5.21 -11.29
N PHE A 25 10.38 5.65 -10.08
CA PHE A 25 11.61 5.22 -9.41
C PHE A 25 11.61 3.71 -9.11
N ALA A 26 10.51 3.17 -8.58
CA ALA A 26 10.38 1.74 -8.30
C ALA A 26 10.47 0.87 -9.58
N ARG A 27 9.96 1.34 -10.71
CA ARG A 27 10.05 0.65 -12.01
C ARG A 27 11.49 0.62 -12.54
N LEU A 28 12.24 1.70 -12.32
CA LEU A 28 13.64 1.81 -12.72
C LEU A 28 14.62 1.20 -11.71
N ASN A 29 14.12 0.67 -10.59
CA ASN A 29 14.93 0.14 -9.49
C ASN A 29 15.90 1.19 -8.89
N LEU A 30 15.45 2.46 -8.87
CA LEU A 30 16.25 3.59 -8.39
C LEU A 30 15.76 4.00 -6.99
N ALA A 31 16.55 3.71 -5.97
CA ALA A 31 16.26 4.11 -4.59
C ALA A 31 16.95 5.44 -4.26
N TYR A 32 16.32 6.59 -4.54
CA TYR A 32 16.89 7.89 -4.14
C TYR A 32 16.29 8.33 -2.81
N GLU A 33 16.92 7.96 -1.69
CA GLU A 33 16.37 8.13 -0.33
C GLU A 33 15.74 9.51 -0.06
N PRO A 34 16.35 10.66 -0.43
CA PRO A 34 15.78 11.97 -0.11
C PRO A 34 14.40 12.24 -0.71
N ILE A 35 14.11 11.71 -1.91
CA ILE A 35 12.77 11.89 -2.49
C ILE A 35 11.74 10.95 -1.85
N PHE A 36 12.17 9.76 -1.42
CA PHE A 36 11.28 8.82 -0.73
C PHE A 36 10.95 9.29 0.68
N ASP A 37 11.91 9.86 1.39
CA ASP A 37 11.71 10.53 2.68
C ASP A 37 10.68 11.65 2.55
N ALA A 38 10.88 12.56 1.59
CA ALA A 38 9.94 13.65 1.34
C ALA A 38 8.54 13.17 0.89
N ILE A 39 8.44 12.09 0.11
CA ILE A 39 7.14 11.48 -0.23
C ILE A 39 6.50 10.85 1.01
N ALA A 40 7.27 10.14 1.84
CA ALA A 40 6.79 9.53 3.07
C ALA A 40 6.28 10.59 4.07
N ASP A 41 6.95 11.73 4.16
CA ASP A 41 6.50 12.89 4.94
C ASP A 41 5.15 13.42 4.47
N ARG A 42 4.96 13.54 3.14
CA ARG A 42 3.69 13.99 2.55
C ARG A 42 2.57 12.97 2.78
N LEU A 43 2.86 11.69 2.64
CA LEU A 43 1.92 10.61 2.97
C LEU A 43 1.56 10.64 4.46
N GLY A 44 2.55 10.79 5.34
CA GLY A 44 2.36 10.90 6.79
C GLY A 44 1.38 12.00 7.17
N LYS A 45 1.58 13.22 6.68
CA LYS A 45 0.66 14.35 6.90
C LYS A 45 -0.76 14.04 6.41
N ALA A 46 -0.89 13.43 5.24
CA ALA A 46 -2.20 13.05 4.69
C ALA A 46 -2.87 11.93 5.52
N GLY A 47 -2.09 10.98 6.03
CA GLY A 47 -2.57 9.93 6.94
C GLY A 47 -3.04 10.49 8.28
N GLU A 48 -2.32 11.45 8.86
CA GLU A 48 -2.72 12.15 10.08
C GLU A 48 -4.02 12.94 9.89
N GLU A 49 -4.14 13.67 8.79
CA GLU A 49 -5.36 14.40 8.44
C GLU A 49 -6.56 13.45 8.23
N ALA A 50 -6.33 12.36 7.49
CA ALA A 50 -7.31 11.30 7.30
C ALA A 50 -7.78 10.69 8.64
N LEU A 51 -6.84 10.40 9.54
CA LEU A 51 -7.14 9.83 10.85
C LEU A 51 -7.97 10.80 11.70
N ASN A 52 -7.63 12.08 11.69
CA ASN A 52 -8.39 13.11 12.39
C ASN A 52 -9.83 13.21 11.86
N ILE A 53 -10.01 13.12 10.54
CA ILE A 53 -11.35 13.15 9.95
C ILE A 53 -12.12 11.88 10.28
N ILE A 54 -11.51 10.69 10.22
CA ILE A 54 -12.15 9.44 10.66
C ILE A 54 -12.61 9.54 12.13
N ALA A 55 -11.79 10.15 12.99
CA ALA A 55 -12.12 10.30 14.42
C ALA A 55 -13.22 11.33 14.70
N LEU A 56 -13.37 12.35 13.85
CA LEU A 56 -14.34 13.44 14.01
C LEU A 56 -15.61 13.25 13.17
N ALA A 57 -15.59 12.34 12.19
CA ALA A 57 -16.70 12.06 11.31
C ALA A 57 -17.88 11.45 12.10
N PRO A 58 -19.12 11.94 11.90
CA PRO A 58 -20.32 11.25 12.38
C PRO A 58 -20.35 9.79 11.89
N GLU A 59 -20.85 8.86 12.71
CA GLU A 59 -20.85 7.41 12.40
C GLU A 59 -21.49 7.06 11.04
N ASP A 60 -22.45 7.88 10.58
CA ASP A 60 -23.17 7.68 9.31
C ASP A 60 -22.54 8.39 8.10
N SER A 61 -21.46 9.15 8.29
CA SER A 61 -20.83 9.93 7.22
C SER A 61 -19.70 9.15 6.54
N ASP A 62 -19.50 9.39 5.24
CA ASP A 62 -18.35 8.85 4.50
C ASP A 62 -17.12 9.74 4.71
N PRO A 63 -16.08 9.30 5.43
CA PRO A 63 -14.92 10.14 5.72
C PRO A 63 -14.18 10.59 4.47
N LEU A 64 -14.22 9.79 3.38
CA LEU A 64 -13.61 10.16 2.11
C LEU A 64 -14.38 11.30 1.43
N ALA A 65 -15.71 11.32 1.57
CA ALA A 65 -16.54 12.42 1.08
C ALA A 65 -16.26 13.71 1.87
N VAL A 66 -16.09 13.62 3.18
CA VAL A 66 -15.72 14.76 4.04
C VAL A 66 -14.37 15.34 3.60
N LEU A 67 -13.34 14.50 3.48
CA LEU A 67 -12.01 14.88 2.99
C LEU A 67 -12.07 15.58 1.63
N SER A 68 -12.85 15.03 0.70
CA SER A 68 -13.02 15.57 -0.65
C SER A 68 -13.70 16.93 -0.67
N MET A 69 -14.49 17.28 0.36
CA MET A 69 -15.11 18.60 0.48
C MET A 69 -14.17 19.64 1.08
N THR A 70 -13.28 19.25 2.00
CA THR A 70 -12.32 20.15 2.66
C THR A 70 -11.13 20.50 1.77
N ASP A 71 -10.52 19.50 1.14
CA ASP A 71 -9.39 19.70 0.22
C ASP A 71 -9.38 18.64 -0.91
N PRO A 72 -10.10 18.90 -2.02
CA PRO A 72 -10.13 17.99 -3.17
C PRO A 72 -8.74 17.72 -3.77
N GLY A 73 -7.79 18.64 -3.60
CA GLY A 73 -6.44 18.54 -4.15
C GLY A 73 -5.50 17.63 -3.35
N ALA A 74 -5.85 17.34 -2.08
CA ALA A 74 -5.08 16.49 -1.18
C ALA A 74 -5.58 15.04 -1.12
N VAL A 75 -6.69 14.71 -1.79
CA VAL A 75 -7.28 13.37 -1.74
C VAL A 75 -6.49 12.38 -2.59
N TYR A 76 -6.05 11.29 -1.96
CA TYR A 76 -5.49 10.14 -2.65
C TYR A 76 -6.61 9.26 -3.21
N SER A 77 -6.51 8.84 -4.47
CA SER A 77 -7.41 7.82 -5.01
C SER A 77 -6.96 6.41 -4.60
N ALA A 78 -7.85 5.42 -4.72
CA ALA A 78 -7.52 4.00 -4.57
C ALA A 78 -6.28 3.58 -5.37
N ARG A 79 -6.18 4.09 -6.60
CA ARG A 79 -5.03 3.87 -7.47
C ARG A 79 -3.75 4.44 -6.89
N ASP A 80 -3.78 5.66 -6.36
CA ASP A 80 -2.60 6.35 -5.84
C ASP A 80 -2.05 5.64 -4.61
N VAL A 81 -2.93 5.27 -3.68
CA VAL A 81 -2.54 4.51 -2.47
C VAL A 81 -1.96 3.15 -2.84
N ALA A 82 -2.64 2.40 -3.72
CA ALA A 82 -2.15 1.09 -4.17
C ALA A 82 -0.81 1.18 -4.89
N LEU A 83 -0.63 2.21 -5.72
CA LEU A 83 0.61 2.45 -6.46
C LEU A 83 1.75 2.79 -5.51
N ALA A 84 1.53 3.66 -4.52
CA ALA A 84 2.52 4.00 -3.51
C ALA A 84 2.92 2.78 -2.69
N ALA A 85 1.95 2.05 -2.12
CA ALA A 85 2.22 0.86 -1.31
C ALA A 85 3.04 -0.19 -2.06
N TYR A 86 2.67 -0.49 -3.32
CA TYR A 86 3.43 -1.41 -4.14
C TYR A 86 4.86 -0.91 -4.44
N SER A 87 5.00 0.40 -4.67
CA SER A 87 6.28 1.01 -5.06
C SER A 87 7.26 1.06 -3.89
N PHE A 88 6.80 1.50 -2.70
CA PHE A 88 7.60 1.45 -1.47
C PHE A 88 8.00 0.01 -1.13
N GLY A 89 7.05 -0.93 -1.12
CA GLY A 89 7.35 -2.33 -0.81
C GLY A 89 8.27 -3.01 -1.84
N LYS A 90 8.24 -2.58 -3.11
CA LYS A 90 9.22 -3.04 -4.11
C LYS A 90 10.63 -2.54 -3.80
N LEU A 91 10.76 -1.31 -3.32
CA LEU A 91 12.04 -0.66 -3.15
C LEU A 91 12.78 -1.09 -1.90
N GLU A 92 12.12 -1.63 -0.87
CA GLU A 92 12.79 -2.13 0.33
C GLU A 92 13.78 -3.26 0.06
N GLY A 93 13.55 -4.07 -0.98
CA GLY A 93 14.47 -5.13 -1.39
C GLY A 93 15.63 -4.67 -2.28
N VAL A 94 15.75 -3.37 -2.58
CA VAL A 94 16.83 -2.84 -3.43
C VAL A 94 18.02 -2.47 -2.56
N ASP A 95 19.01 -3.34 -2.49
CA ASP A 95 20.26 -3.06 -1.77
C ASP A 95 20.91 -1.75 -2.26
N ALA A 96 21.34 -0.92 -1.31
CA ALA A 96 22.03 0.34 -1.56
C ALA A 96 23.38 0.20 -2.30
N THR A 97 23.82 -1.04 -2.59
CA THR A 97 25.09 -1.37 -3.23
C THR A 97 25.13 -1.03 -4.73
N GLN A 98 24.00 -0.71 -5.37
CA GLN A 98 23.96 -0.27 -6.77
C GLN A 98 24.06 1.26 -6.96
N GLN A 99 24.24 2.04 -5.90
CA GLN A 99 24.45 3.48 -6.01
C GLN A 99 25.87 3.86 -5.57
N THR A 100 26.49 4.72 -6.38
CA THR A 100 27.88 5.22 -6.27
C THR A 100 28.33 5.52 -4.84
N PRO A 101 29.58 5.20 -4.48
CA PRO A 101 30.07 5.31 -3.11
C PRO A 101 30.44 6.75 -2.79
N ILE A 102 29.55 7.50 -2.13
CA ILE A 102 29.98 8.68 -1.37
C ILE A 102 29.25 8.63 -0.02
N VAL A 103 30.07 8.41 1.02
CA VAL A 103 29.77 8.33 2.46
C VAL A 103 29.22 6.98 2.94
N MET A 104 30.11 6.20 3.57
CA MET A 104 29.73 5.18 4.55
C MET A 104 28.84 5.83 5.60
N SER A 105 27.56 5.49 5.61
CA SER A 105 26.66 5.90 6.68
C SER A 105 25.84 4.69 7.11
N THR A 106 25.62 4.63 8.40
CA THR A 106 24.83 3.68 9.19
C THR A 106 23.32 3.74 8.85
N THR A 107 22.96 3.88 7.56
CA THR A 107 21.63 4.28 7.04
C THR A 107 20.56 3.19 7.04
N GLY A 108 20.90 1.94 7.35
CA GLY A 108 19.92 0.84 7.37
C GLY A 108 18.73 1.13 8.29
N GLY A 109 18.97 1.82 9.42
CA GLY A 109 17.89 2.25 10.33
C GLY A 109 17.01 3.37 9.75
N HIS A 110 17.61 4.35 9.07
CA HIS A 110 16.89 5.51 8.54
C HIS A 110 15.95 5.15 7.39
N ARG A 111 16.39 4.24 6.49
CA ARG A 111 15.55 3.78 5.37
C ARG A 111 14.37 2.93 5.82
N ASN A 112 14.56 2.12 6.87
CA ASN A 112 13.47 1.37 7.50
C ASN A 112 12.46 2.31 8.16
N ASP A 113 12.92 3.41 8.77
CA ASP A 113 12.06 4.43 9.38
C ASP A 113 11.19 5.16 8.34
N ILE A 114 11.79 5.57 7.21
CA ILE A 114 11.07 6.18 6.07
C ILE A 114 9.95 5.25 5.58
N SER A 115 10.29 3.97 5.40
CA SER A 115 9.35 3.00 4.84
C SER A 115 8.24 2.67 5.84
N ALA A 116 8.57 2.48 7.12
CA ALA A 116 7.59 2.27 8.18
C ALA A 116 6.60 3.44 8.26
N LYS A 117 7.10 4.69 8.28
CA LYS A 117 6.25 5.88 8.27
C LYS A 117 5.32 5.93 7.05
N ALA A 118 5.83 5.62 5.87
CA ALA A 118 5.01 5.58 4.67
C ALA A 118 3.92 4.51 4.76
N PHE A 119 4.25 3.32 5.27
CA PHE A 119 3.30 2.21 5.38
C PHE A 119 2.24 2.41 6.46
N ASP A 120 2.57 3.06 7.58
CA ASP A 120 1.59 3.47 8.60
C ASP A 120 0.57 4.44 8.00
N ALA A 121 1.05 5.45 7.25
CA ALA A 121 0.17 6.41 6.56
C ALA A 121 -0.69 5.73 5.47
N LEU A 122 -0.08 4.84 4.68
CA LEU A 122 -0.77 4.11 3.63
C LEU A 122 -1.83 3.15 4.17
N ALA A 123 -1.66 2.60 5.38
CA ALA A 123 -2.69 1.78 6.02
C ALA A 123 -3.94 2.62 6.32
N VAL A 124 -3.76 3.82 6.87
CA VAL A 124 -4.88 4.76 7.14
C VAL A 124 -5.55 5.19 5.84
N LEU A 125 -4.77 5.61 4.83
CA LEU A 125 -5.30 6.03 3.54
C LEU A 125 -6.02 4.87 2.82
N ALA A 126 -5.50 3.65 2.93
CA ALA A 126 -6.13 2.46 2.35
C ALA A 126 -7.54 2.23 2.91
N THR A 127 -7.74 2.43 4.21
CA THR A 127 -9.06 2.30 4.86
C THR A 127 -10.11 3.21 4.21
N LEU A 128 -9.73 4.44 3.82
CA LEU A 128 -10.62 5.39 3.17
C LEU A 128 -11.02 4.97 1.76
N VAL A 129 -10.04 4.53 0.97
CA VAL A 129 -10.22 4.32 -0.47
C VAL A 129 -10.58 2.87 -0.83
N LEU A 130 -10.61 1.96 0.14
CA LEU A 130 -10.72 0.52 -0.10
C LEU A 130 -12.00 0.13 -0.85
N ARG A 131 -13.09 0.87 -0.63
CA ARG A 131 -14.38 0.65 -1.29
C ARG A 131 -14.29 0.84 -2.80
N ASP A 132 -13.38 1.71 -3.25
CA ASP A 132 -13.17 2.04 -4.66
C ASP A 132 -12.08 1.18 -5.32
N CYS A 133 -11.32 0.41 -4.53
CA CYS A 133 -10.31 -0.48 -5.07
C CYS A 133 -10.90 -1.54 -6.03
N THR A 134 -10.30 -1.61 -7.21
CA THR A 134 -10.40 -2.69 -8.19
C THR A 134 -9.61 -3.91 -7.75
N ALA A 135 -9.81 -5.05 -8.41
CA ALA A 135 -9.01 -6.26 -8.17
C ALA A 135 -7.49 -6.03 -8.27
N ARG A 136 -7.06 -5.20 -9.23
CA ARG A 136 -5.64 -4.87 -9.40
C ARG A 136 -5.10 -4.06 -8.24
N GLU A 137 -5.83 -3.05 -7.79
CA GLU A 137 -5.41 -2.21 -6.66
C GLU A 137 -5.36 -3.01 -5.36
N LEU A 138 -6.33 -3.90 -5.11
CA LEU A 138 -6.29 -4.83 -3.98
C LEU A 138 -5.06 -5.73 -4.00
N GLN A 139 -4.72 -6.30 -5.17
CA GLN A 139 -3.51 -7.10 -5.32
C GLN A 139 -2.26 -6.28 -5.03
N MET A 140 -2.17 -5.07 -5.59
CA MET A 140 -1.03 -4.18 -5.39
C MET A 140 -0.86 -3.76 -3.92
N LEU A 141 -1.94 -3.41 -3.23
CA LEU A 141 -1.94 -3.09 -1.80
C LEU A 141 -1.45 -4.29 -0.98
N ALA A 142 -2.09 -5.46 -1.14
CA ALA A 142 -1.72 -6.65 -0.38
C ALA A 142 -0.25 -7.02 -0.60
N THR A 143 0.24 -7.00 -1.83
CA THR A 143 1.64 -7.29 -2.14
C THR A 143 2.60 -6.22 -1.60
N GLY A 144 2.22 -4.95 -1.60
CA GLY A 144 3.01 -3.86 -1.01
C GLY A 144 3.21 -4.05 0.50
N PHE A 145 2.11 -4.23 1.23
CA PHE A 145 2.14 -4.46 2.68
C PHE A 145 2.86 -5.76 3.07
N ASP A 146 2.65 -6.83 2.30
CA ASP A 146 3.32 -8.12 2.54
C ASP A 146 4.85 -8.00 2.38
N ARG A 147 5.32 -7.26 1.37
CA ARG A 147 6.75 -6.98 1.19
C ARG A 147 7.34 -6.17 2.34
N HIS A 148 6.67 -5.10 2.75
CA HIS A 148 7.07 -4.32 3.93
C HIS A 148 7.26 -5.20 5.14
N ARG A 149 6.24 -5.99 5.45
CA ARG A 149 6.29 -6.91 6.58
C ARG A 149 7.41 -7.93 6.46
N HIS A 150 7.70 -8.44 5.26
CA HIS A 150 8.81 -9.35 5.04
C HIS A 150 10.17 -8.71 5.33
N HIS A 151 10.34 -7.43 5.03
CA HIS A 151 11.56 -6.67 5.30
C HIS A 151 11.65 -6.16 6.75
N THR A 152 10.53 -6.03 7.47
CA THR A 152 10.53 -5.76 8.91
C THR A 152 11.10 -6.97 9.69
N PRO A 153 12.06 -6.76 10.61
CA PRO A 153 12.55 -7.81 11.50
C PRO A 153 11.42 -8.48 12.27
N VAL A 154 11.48 -9.81 12.44
CA VAL A 154 10.39 -10.60 13.06
C VAL A 154 10.00 -10.06 14.45
N GLU A 155 10.98 -9.58 15.21
CA GLU A 155 10.82 -9.02 16.55
C GLU A 155 10.04 -7.70 16.57
N GLU A 156 10.07 -6.94 15.47
CA GLU A 156 9.41 -5.64 15.32
C GLU A 156 8.05 -5.75 14.60
N ARG A 157 7.69 -6.93 14.10
CA ARG A 157 6.44 -7.14 13.35
C ARG A 157 5.24 -7.05 14.27
N LYS A 158 4.55 -5.91 14.19
CA LYS A 158 3.21 -5.74 14.78
C LYS A 158 2.17 -6.61 14.04
N PRO A 159 1.12 -7.06 14.72
CA PRO A 159 -0.08 -7.57 14.04
C PRO A 159 -0.59 -6.51 13.06
N PHE A 160 -0.97 -6.96 11.86
CA PHE A 160 -1.57 -6.07 10.88
C PHE A 160 -3.01 -5.75 11.29
N ASP A 161 -3.48 -4.55 10.94
CA ASP A 161 -4.82 -4.08 11.28
C ASP A 161 -5.91 -5.06 10.78
N SER A 162 -6.62 -5.69 11.74
CA SER A 162 -7.67 -6.67 11.45
C SER A 162 -8.87 -6.05 10.73
N ASP A 163 -9.20 -4.78 10.99
CA ASP A 163 -10.33 -4.11 10.34
C ASP A 163 -10.01 -3.80 8.88
N LEU A 164 -8.79 -3.34 8.60
CA LEU A 164 -8.31 -3.19 7.23
C LEU A 164 -8.27 -4.53 6.49
N LEU A 165 -7.82 -5.62 7.13
CA LEU A 165 -7.84 -6.96 6.53
C LEU A 165 -9.26 -7.45 6.23
N ARG A 166 -10.18 -7.27 7.18
CA ARG A 166 -11.60 -7.62 7.01
C ARG A 166 -12.22 -6.85 5.85
N ALA A 167 -11.99 -5.55 5.79
CA ALA A 167 -12.48 -4.70 4.71
C ALA A 167 -11.85 -5.10 3.35
N MET A 168 -10.56 -5.42 3.32
CA MET A 168 -9.85 -5.82 2.11
C MET A 168 -10.34 -7.17 1.59
N GLY A 169 -10.53 -8.15 2.49
CA GLY A 169 -11.12 -9.45 2.18
C GLY A 169 -12.56 -9.32 1.66
N ALA A 170 -13.38 -8.50 2.30
CA ALA A 170 -14.74 -8.22 1.85
C ALA A 170 -14.78 -7.60 0.44
N GLN A 171 -13.89 -6.63 0.16
CA GLN A 171 -13.82 -6.02 -1.16
C GLN A 171 -13.28 -7.00 -2.22
N ALA A 172 -12.25 -7.79 -1.90
CA ALA A 172 -11.74 -8.83 -2.80
C ALA A 172 -12.83 -9.86 -3.13
N LYS A 173 -13.64 -10.26 -2.14
CA LYS A 173 -14.79 -11.14 -2.35
C LYS A 173 -15.83 -10.52 -3.30
N ARG A 174 -16.09 -9.22 -3.22
CA ARG A 174 -17.01 -8.51 -4.15
C ARG A 174 -16.44 -8.44 -5.56
N ARG A 175 -15.13 -8.27 -5.69
CA ARG A 175 -14.41 -8.08 -6.96
C ARG A 175 -13.79 -9.36 -7.52
N ILE A 176 -14.11 -10.53 -6.96
CA ILE A 176 -13.40 -11.78 -7.25
C ILE A 176 -13.35 -12.13 -8.75
N ALA A 177 -14.43 -11.83 -9.48
CA ALA A 177 -14.54 -12.10 -10.92
C ALA A 177 -13.68 -11.14 -11.79
N GLN A 178 -13.17 -10.05 -11.22
CA GLN A 178 -12.29 -9.09 -11.89
C GLN A 178 -10.81 -9.46 -11.77
N PHE A 179 -10.46 -10.41 -10.90
CA PHE A 179 -9.09 -10.90 -10.81
C PHE A 179 -8.77 -11.82 -12.00
N SER A 180 -7.62 -11.59 -12.62
CA SER A 180 -6.95 -12.65 -13.39
C SER A 180 -6.45 -13.74 -12.45
N ALA A 181 -6.23 -14.95 -12.96
CA ALA A 181 -5.71 -16.05 -12.14
C ALA A 181 -4.38 -15.69 -11.46
N GLU A 182 -3.46 -15.04 -12.17
CA GLU A 182 -2.18 -14.58 -11.63
C GLU A 182 -2.38 -13.56 -10.50
N SER A 183 -3.16 -12.50 -10.75
CA SER A 183 -3.42 -11.47 -9.74
C SER A 183 -4.13 -12.02 -8.51
N LEU A 184 -4.99 -13.03 -8.68
CA LEU A 184 -5.69 -13.68 -7.57
C LEU A 184 -4.71 -14.48 -6.71
N VAL A 185 -3.82 -15.26 -7.33
CA VAL A 185 -2.82 -16.05 -6.60
C VAL A 185 -1.88 -15.13 -5.81
N LEU A 186 -1.41 -14.04 -6.42
CA LEU A 186 -0.58 -13.05 -5.74
C LEU A 186 -1.31 -12.38 -4.58
N PHE A 187 -2.56 -11.99 -4.79
CA PHE A 187 -3.39 -11.43 -3.72
C PHE A 187 -3.59 -12.43 -2.58
N LEU A 188 -4.00 -13.67 -2.86
CA LEU A 188 -4.27 -14.68 -1.83
C LEU A 188 -3.00 -15.03 -1.03
N ARG A 189 -1.85 -15.14 -1.71
CA ARG A 189 -0.56 -15.37 -1.04
C ARG A 189 -0.24 -14.22 -0.09
N SER A 190 -0.22 -12.99 -0.59
CA SER A 190 0.12 -11.82 0.22
C SER A 190 -0.89 -11.58 1.34
N PHE A 191 -2.19 -11.73 1.06
CA PHE A 191 -3.25 -11.61 2.05
C PHE A 191 -3.11 -12.68 3.16
N SER A 192 -2.86 -13.94 2.80
CA SER A 192 -2.62 -15.01 3.78
C SER A 192 -1.41 -14.71 4.68
N ASN A 193 -0.34 -14.12 4.14
CA ASN A 193 0.82 -13.72 4.92
C ASN A 193 0.48 -12.57 5.89
N LEU A 194 -0.30 -11.59 5.45
CA LEU A 194 -0.74 -10.50 6.32
C LEU A 194 -1.64 -11.01 7.45
N CYS A 195 -2.50 -11.98 7.18
CA CYS A 195 -3.35 -12.64 8.16
C CYS A 195 -2.62 -13.59 9.11
N SER A 196 -1.35 -13.93 8.88
CA SER A 196 -0.63 -14.98 9.64
C SER A 196 -0.67 -14.83 11.16
N ASN A 197 -0.66 -13.58 11.65
CA ASN A 197 -0.71 -13.25 13.08
C ASN A 197 -2.05 -12.60 13.50
N SER A 198 -3.07 -12.63 12.64
CA SER A 198 -4.39 -12.11 13.00
C SER A 198 -5.17 -13.18 13.79
N PRO A 199 -5.83 -12.81 14.91
CA PRO A 199 -6.67 -13.75 15.65
C PRO A 199 -7.84 -14.28 14.80
N ASP A 200 -8.28 -13.49 13.82
CA ASP A 200 -9.44 -13.78 12.96
C ASP A 200 -9.02 -14.45 11.63
N ARG A 201 -7.80 -15.00 11.56
CA ARG A 201 -7.23 -15.54 10.32
C ARG A 201 -8.16 -16.55 9.63
N ASP A 202 -8.66 -17.52 10.38
CA ASP A 202 -9.45 -18.61 9.79
C ASP A 202 -10.77 -18.07 9.22
N GLU A 203 -11.44 -17.17 9.94
CA GLU A 203 -12.64 -16.48 9.46
C GLU A 203 -12.36 -15.67 8.18
N LEU A 204 -11.28 -14.88 8.17
CA LEU A 204 -10.89 -14.06 7.02
C LEU A 204 -10.57 -14.91 5.79
N MET A 205 -9.89 -16.05 5.98
CA MET A 205 -9.55 -16.97 4.91
C MET A 205 -10.79 -17.71 4.39
N ASP A 206 -11.68 -18.16 5.27
CA ASP A 206 -12.93 -18.83 4.89
C ASP A 206 -13.85 -17.92 4.08
N LEU A 207 -13.93 -16.64 4.47
CA LEU A 207 -14.70 -15.63 3.74
C LEU A 207 -14.27 -15.49 2.27
N LEU A 208 -12.97 -15.63 2.00
CA LEU A 208 -12.37 -15.55 0.66
C LEU A 208 -12.44 -16.88 -0.08
N LEU A 209 -12.01 -17.98 0.56
CA LEU A 209 -11.86 -19.30 -0.06
C LEU A 209 -13.20 -19.90 -0.47
N SER A 210 -14.27 -19.66 0.30
CA SER A 210 -15.63 -20.08 -0.05
C SER A 210 -16.07 -19.58 -1.44
N ARG A 211 -15.59 -18.40 -1.86
CA ARG A 211 -15.92 -17.84 -3.17
C ARG A 211 -14.88 -18.22 -4.23
N VAL A 212 -13.60 -18.25 -3.88
CA VAL A 212 -12.53 -18.67 -4.80
C VAL A 212 -12.76 -20.10 -5.31
N SER A 213 -13.18 -21.03 -4.45
CA SER A 213 -13.48 -22.41 -4.82
C SER A 213 -14.53 -22.52 -5.92
N SER A 214 -15.55 -21.66 -5.89
CA SER A 214 -16.59 -21.59 -6.94
C SER A 214 -16.07 -21.06 -8.28
N HIS A 215 -14.96 -20.31 -8.29
CA HIS A 215 -14.38 -19.69 -9.48
C HIS A 215 -13.14 -20.43 -10.01
N LEU A 216 -12.51 -21.31 -9.22
CA LEU A 216 -11.35 -22.12 -9.62
C LEU A 216 -11.55 -22.94 -10.90
N PRO A 217 -12.71 -23.60 -11.14
CA PRO A 217 -12.92 -24.35 -12.38
C PRO A 217 -12.77 -23.48 -13.64
N ARG A 218 -13.14 -22.20 -13.57
CA ARG A 218 -12.97 -21.25 -14.67
C ARG A 218 -11.51 -20.84 -14.85
N ALA A 219 -10.80 -20.57 -13.75
CA ALA A 219 -9.38 -20.20 -13.81
C ALA A 219 -8.49 -21.31 -14.39
N VAL A 220 -8.75 -22.57 -14.02
CA VAL A 220 -8.01 -23.74 -14.54
C VAL A 220 -8.26 -23.94 -16.03
N SER A 221 -9.46 -23.61 -16.53
CA SER A 221 -9.77 -23.73 -17.96
C SER A 221 -9.03 -22.72 -18.84
N THR A 222 -8.60 -21.58 -18.29
CA THR A 222 -7.84 -20.55 -19.00
C THR A 222 -6.36 -20.90 -19.21
N PHE A 223 -5.87 -21.94 -18.51
CA PHE A 223 -4.49 -22.45 -18.65
C PHE A 223 -4.38 -23.66 -19.60
N LYS A 224 -5.47 -24.00 -20.31
CA LYS A 224 -5.44 -24.95 -21.44
C LYS A 224 -5.35 -24.20 -22.75
#